data_AF-A0A8J3TAK9-F1
#
_entry.id   AF-A0A8J3TAK9-F1
#
_cell.length_a   1.000
_cell.length_b   1.000
_cell.length_c   1.000
_cell.angle_alpha   90.00
_cell.angle_beta   90.00
_cell.angle_gamma   90.00
#
_symmetry.space_group_name_H-M   'P 1'
#
loop_
_entity.id
_entity.type
_entity.pdbx_description
1 polymer ?
#
loop_
_entity_poly.entity_id
_entity_poly.type
_entity_poly.pdbx_seq_one_letter_code
_entity_poly.pdbx_strand_id
1 'polypeptide(L)' 'MSRFVIDQRARRAIARFNAVMQPELDRLRKRCAGAPVDEVRAELAKVWGANAGKALPEPYLTTWATSLSNGQRVVLS' A
#
# COMPACT_ATOMS: atom_id res chain seq x y z
N MET A 1 31.04 14.85 -5.57
CA MET A 1 30.51 13.47 -5.55
C MET A 1 29.41 13.32 -4.49
N SER A 2 28.15 13.71 -4.73
CA SER A 2 27.13 13.67 -3.65
C SER A 2 25.64 13.50 -4.02
N ARG A 3 25.24 13.44 -5.30
CA ARG A 3 23.80 13.31 -5.64
C ARG A 3 23.32 11.87 -5.88
N PHE A 4 24.21 10.97 -6.29
CA PHE A 4 23.86 9.60 -6.69
C PHE A 4 23.74 8.60 -5.51
N VAL A 5 24.45 8.82 -4.40
CA VAL A 5 24.45 7.87 -3.25
C VAL A 5 23.16 7.98 -2.41
N ILE A 6 22.59 9.18 -2.32
CA ILE A 6 21.31 9.43 -1.62
C ILE A 6 20.17 8.71 -2.35
N ASP A 7 20.18 8.76 -3.68
CA ASP A 7 19.20 8.12 -4.53
C ASP A 7 19.22 6.57 -4.38
N GLN A 8 20.40 5.95 -4.28
CA GLN A 8 20.49 4.50 -4.10
C GLN A 8 19.98 4.02 -2.73
N ARG A 9 20.23 4.78 -1.66
CA ARG A 9 19.71 4.45 -0.31
C ARG A 9 18.19 4.58 -0.25
N ALA A 10 17.63 5.64 -0.84
CA ALA A 10 16.19 5.84 -0.94
C ALA A 10 15.52 4.73 -1.75
N ARG A 11 16.09 4.36 -2.91
CA ARG A 11 15.58 3.24 -3.73
C ARG A 11 15.59 1.91 -2.99
N ARG A 12 16.65 1.61 -2.23
CA ARG A 12 16.71 0.39 -1.41
C ARG A 12 15.67 0.39 -0.28
N ALA A 13 15.42 1.53 0.34
CA ALA A 13 14.39 1.65 1.38
C ALA A 13 12.99 1.44 0.79
N ILE A 14 12.69 2.06 -0.36
CA ILE A 14 11.43 1.85 -1.10
C ILE A 14 11.27 0.39 -1.51
N ALA A 15 12.31 -0.23 -2.08
CA ALA A 15 12.24 -1.65 -2.48
C ALA A 15 11.98 -2.59 -1.29
N ARG A 16 12.61 -2.34 -0.13
CA ARG A 16 12.35 -3.11 1.10
C ARG A 16 10.92 -2.92 1.60
N PHE A 17 10.43 -1.68 1.59
CA PHE A 17 9.05 -1.39 1.95
C PHE A 17 8.07 -2.09 1.01
N ASN A 18 8.26 -1.97 -0.30
CA ASN A 18 7.41 -2.62 -1.31
C ASN A 18 7.43 -4.14 -1.16
N ALA A 19 8.58 -4.76 -0.87
CA ALA A 19 8.69 -6.19 -0.64
C ALA A 19 7.87 -6.69 0.56
N VAL A 20 7.68 -5.87 1.59
CA VAL A 20 6.86 -6.19 2.77
C VAL A 20 5.39 -5.85 2.52
N MET A 21 5.11 -4.69 1.95
CA MET A 21 3.75 -4.16 1.82
C MET A 21 2.96 -4.81 0.68
N GLN A 22 3.61 -5.18 -0.43
CA GLN A 22 2.96 -5.80 -1.59
C GLN A 22 2.21 -7.10 -1.22
N PRO A 23 2.78 -8.08 -0.49
CA PRO A 23 2.05 -9.27 -0.10
C PRO A 23 0.89 -8.97 0.86
N GLU A 24 0.99 -7.95 1.72
CA GLU A 24 -0.13 -7.54 2.58
C GLU A 24 -1.30 -6.98 1.77
N LEU A 25 -1.03 -6.15 0.75
CA LEU A 25 -2.05 -5.67 -0.18
C LEU A 25 -2.67 -6.82 -0.97
N ASP A 26 -1.86 -7.80 -1.39
CA ASP A 26 -2.36 -8.99 -2.11
C ASP A 26 -3.26 -9.87 -1.23
N ARG A 27 -2.96 -10.00 0.07
CA ARG A 27 -3.83 -10.68 1.05
C ARG A 27 -5.10 -9.89 1.34
N LEU A 28 -4.98 -8.57 1.51
CA LEU A 28 -6.11 -7.69 1.74
C LEU A 28 -7.10 -7.75 0.57
N ARG A 29 -6.59 -7.74 -0.67
CA ARG A 29 -7.41 -7.96 -1.87
C ARG A 29 -8.21 -9.25 -1.81
N LYS A 30 -7.58 -10.37 -1.44
CA LYS A 30 -8.27 -11.68 -1.36
C LYS A 30 -9.37 -11.68 -0.30
N ARG A 31 -9.18 -10.95 0.80
CA ARG A 31 -10.15 -10.87 1.90
C ARG A 31 -11.30 -9.89 1.63
N CYS A 32 -11.00 -8.78 0.95
CA CYS A 32 -11.92 -7.63 0.83
C CYS A 32 -12.55 -7.51 -0.56
N ALA A 33 -12.23 -8.38 -1.52
CA ALA A 33 -12.90 -8.40 -2.81
C ALA A 33 -14.40 -8.62 -2.63
N GLY A 34 -15.21 -7.71 -3.21
CA GLY A 34 -16.67 -7.69 -3.08
C GLY A 34 -17.20 -7.03 -1.81
N ALA A 35 -16.33 -6.62 -0.86
CA ALA A 35 -16.76 -5.92 0.35
C ALA A 35 -17.01 -4.41 0.09
N PRO A 36 -17.85 -3.74 0.90
CA PRO A 36 -18.08 -2.30 0.78
C PRO A 36 -16.79 -1.49 0.90
N VAL A 37 -16.64 -0.44 0.07
CA VAL A 37 -15.42 0.37 0.01
C VAL A 37 -15.03 0.96 1.37
N ASP A 38 -15.99 1.37 2.20
CA ASP A 38 -15.70 1.92 3.53
C ASP A 38 -15.09 0.89 4.49
N GLU A 39 -15.51 -0.38 4.41
CA GLU A 39 -14.89 -1.47 5.17
C GLU A 39 -13.47 -1.75 4.66
N VAL A 40 -13.29 -1.74 3.34
CA VAL A 40 -11.97 -1.92 2.71
C VAL A 40 -11.04 -0.75 3.07
N ARG A 41 -11.53 0.49 3.15
CA ARG A 41 -10.77 1.67 3.59
C ARG A 41 -10.28 1.50 5.02
N ALA A 42 -11.16 1.07 5.93
CA ALA A 42 -10.79 0.87 7.33
C ALA A 42 -9.71 -0.22 7.47
N GLU A 43 -9.85 -1.34 6.77
CA GLU A 43 -8.85 -2.42 6.80
C GLU A 43 -7.54 -2.02 6.11
N LEU A 44 -7.61 -1.32 4.97
CA LEU A 44 -6.43 -0.79 4.28
C LEU A 44 -5.67 0.21 5.16
N ALA A 45 -6.37 1.11 5.85
CA ALA A 45 -5.75 2.07 6.75
C ALA A 45 -5.02 1.40 7.92
N LYS A 46 -5.60 0.33 8.50
CA LYS A 46 -4.98 -0.47 9.57
C LYS A 46 -3.70 -1.16 9.07
N VAL A 47 -3.80 -1.91 7.97
CA VAL A 47 -2.66 -2.65 7.39
C VAL A 47 -1.54 -1.69 6.99
N TRP A 48 -1.90 -0.57 6.36
CA TRP A 48 -0.94 0.45 5.97
C TRP A 48 -0.27 1.11 7.18
N GLY A 49 -1.05 1.53 8.19
CA GLY A 49 -0.51 2.15 9.41
C GLY A 49 0.46 1.24 10.16
N ALA A 50 0.14 -0.06 10.24
CA ALA A 50 1.00 -1.05 10.89
C ALA A 50 2.35 -1.24 10.19
N ASN A 51 2.42 -1.08 8.87
CA ASN A 51 3.64 -1.32 8.08
C ASN A 51 4.42 -0.05 7.73
N ALA A 52 3.72 1.04 7.42
CA ALA A 52 4.31 2.31 6.97
C ALA A 52 4.61 3.26 8.13
N GLY A 53 4.04 3.04 9.32
CA GLY A 53 4.15 3.94 10.47
C GLY A 53 3.50 5.32 10.24
N LYS A 54 2.77 5.49 9.14
CA LYS A 54 2.07 6.73 8.76
C LYS A 54 0.77 6.40 8.05
N ALA A 55 -0.18 7.33 8.07
CA ALA A 55 -1.43 7.18 7.33
C ALA A 55 -1.20 7.21 5.81
N LEU A 56 -2.01 6.47 5.07
CA LEU A 56 -2.11 6.58 3.62
C LEU A 56 -2.93 7.86 3.32
N PRO A 57 -2.36 8.89 2.65
CA PRO A 57 -3.09 10.12 2.38
C PRO A 57 -4.23 9.91 1.39
N GLU A 58 -5.28 10.73 1.49
CA GLU A 58 -6.25 10.87 0.42
C GLU A 58 -5.62 11.60 -0.79
N PRO A 59 -6.06 11.31 -2.03
CA PRO A 59 -7.14 10.39 -2.42
C PRO A 59 -6.72 8.92 -2.57
N TYR A 60 -5.47 8.58 -2.23
CA TYR A 60 -4.92 7.24 -2.46
C TYR A 60 -5.63 6.17 -1.63
N LEU A 61 -5.98 6.48 -0.38
CA LEU A 61 -6.71 5.55 0.48
C LEU A 61 -8.05 5.14 -0.14
N THR A 62 -8.85 6.11 -0.60
CA THR A 62 -10.11 5.83 -1.26
C THR A 62 -9.91 5.09 -2.59
N THR A 63 -8.98 5.54 -3.42
CA THR A 63 -8.71 4.94 -4.75
C THR A 63 -8.29 3.48 -4.64
N TRP A 64 -7.40 3.17 -3.70
CA TRP A 64 -6.89 1.82 -3.50
C TRP A 64 -7.93 0.92 -2.84
N ALA A 65 -8.71 1.44 -1.88
CA ALA A 65 -9.80 0.68 -1.30
C ALA A 65 -10.85 0.31 -2.35
N THR A 66 -11.22 1.22 -3.25
CA THR A 66 -12.11 0.93 -4.38
C THR A 66 -11.51 -0.15 -5.29
N SER A 67 -10.22 -0.04 -5.62
CA SER A 67 -9.52 -1.04 -6.45
C SER A 67 -9.57 -2.42 -5.78
N LEU A 68 -9.24 -2.50 -4.49
CA LEU A 68 -9.24 -3.75 -3.73
C LEU A 68 -10.65 -4.34 -3.57
N SER A 69 -11.66 -3.50 -3.32
CA SER A 69 -13.08 -3.89 -3.28
C SER A 69 -13.52 -4.49 -4.62
N ASN A 70 -13.08 -3.92 -5.74
CA ASN A 70 -13.30 -4.46 -7.08
C ASN A 70 -12.45 -5.71 -7.40
N GLY A 71 -11.66 -6.23 -6.45
CA GLY A 71 -10.76 -7.37 -6.66
C GLY A 71 -9.53 -7.05 -7.50
N GLN A 72 -9.29 -5.77 -7.81
CA GLN A 72 -8.14 -5.30 -8.56
C GLN A 72 -6.90 -5.26 -7.65
N ARG A 73 -5.73 -5.53 -8.25
CA ARG A 73 -4.46 -5.53 -7.54
C ARG A 73 -3.85 -4.14 -7.55
N VAL A 74 -3.49 -3.64 -6.37
CA VAL A 74 -2.66 -2.45 -6.23
C VAL A 74 -1.19 -2.88 -6.27
N VAL A 75 -0.39 -2.25 -7.14
CA VAL A 75 1.03 -2.55 -7.32
C VAL A 75 1.86 -1.39 -6.81
N LEU A 76 2.82 -1.67 -5.94
CA LEU A 76 3.80 -0.71 -5.45
C LEU A 76 5.05 -0.77 -6.34
N SER A 77 5.43 0.36 -6.93
CA SER A 77 6.63 0.54 -7.76
C SER A 77 7.64 1.44 -7.10
#